data_AF-B0D2G6-F1
#
_entry.id   AF-B0D2G6-F1
#
_cell.length_a   1.000
_cell.length_b   1.000
_cell.length_c   1.000
_cell.angle_alpha   90.00
_cell.angle_beta   90.00
_cell.angle_gamma   90.00
#
_symmetry.space_group_name_H-M   'P 1'
#
loop_
_entity.id
_entity.type
_entity.pdbx_description
1 polymer ?
#
loop_
_entity_poly.entity_id
_entity_poly.type
_entity_poly.pdbx_seq_one_letter_code
_entity_poly.pdbx_strand_id
1 'polypeptide(L)'
;MPEETIPEGKLLQEIDISSNLTQNQTQEIQRILIKHKEVFGLDGRLGSYAEEVRIPLIPDTKPISIPPFHASPVNREVMLNIYI
;
A
#
# COMPACT_ATOMS: atom_id res chain seq x y z
N MET A 1 -14.90 -4.43 4.30
CA MET A 1 -13.98 -5.40 4.96
C MET A 1 -13.37 -4.66 6.13
N PRO A 2 -13.08 -5.29 7.29
CA PRO A 2 -12.34 -4.60 8.34
C PRO A 2 -11.00 -4.12 7.77
N GLU A 3 -10.55 -2.92 8.14
CA GLU A 3 -9.20 -2.44 7.82
C GLU A 3 -8.20 -3.42 8.42
N GLU A 4 -7.55 -4.22 7.58
CA GLU A 4 -6.41 -5.06 7.97
C GLU A 4 -5.15 -4.19 8.06
N THR A 5 -5.20 -3.18 8.93
CA THR A 5 -4.06 -2.32 9.22
C THR A 5 -3.23 -2.93 10.34
N ILE A 6 -1.93 -3.09 10.10
CA ILE A 6 -0.97 -3.52 11.12
C ILE A 6 -0.53 -2.28 11.91
N PRO A 7 -0.72 -2.25 13.24
CA PRO A 7 -0.18 -1.17 14.07
C PRO A 7 1.35 -1.18 14.06
N GLU A 8 2.00 -0.02 14.02
CA GLU A 8 3.47 0.05 14.00
C GLU A 8 4.12 -0.67 15.18
N GLY A 9 3.50 -0.57 16.36
CA GLY A 9 3.98 -1.25 17.58
C GLY A 9 4.01 -2.79 17.49
N LYS A 10 3.37 -3.37 16.47
CA LYS A 10 3.37 -4.82 16.20
C LYS A 10 4.31 -5.24 15.07
N LEU A 11 5.03 -4.32 14.43
CA LEU A 11 5.86 -4.60 13.25
C LEU A 11 6.74 -5.85 13.40
N LEU A 12 7.46 -5.99 14.52
CA LEU A 12 8.37 -7.14 14.73
C LEU A 12 7.65 -8.45 15.08
N GLN A 13 6.38 -8.39 15.50
CA GLN A 13 5.57 -9.57 15.81
C GLN A 13 4.96 -10.18 14.54
N GLU A 14 4.66 -9.34 13.55
CA GLU A 14 4.08 -9.75 12.27
C GLU A 14 5.13 -10.19 11.24
N ILE A 15 6.41 -9.90 11.49
CA ILE A 15 7.51 -10.31 10.59
C ILE A 15 8.10 -11.63 11.08
N ASP A 16 8.05 -12.63 10.21
CA ASP A 16 8.76 -13.90 10.41
C ASP A 16 10.26 -13.72 10.17
N ILE A 17 11.05 -13.76 11.24
CA ILE A 17 12.51 -13.72 11.19
C ILE A 17 13.04 -15.14 11.38
N SER A 18 13.79 -15.63 10.38
CA SER A 18 14.32 -17.00 10.36
C SER A 18 15.05 -17.37 11.66
N SER A 19 14.71 -18.53 12.22
CA SER A 19 15.35 -19.12 13.39
C SER A 19 16.80 -19.57 13.16
N ASN A 20 17.28 -19.56 11.91
CA ASN A 20 18.65 -19.94 11.56
C ASN A 20 19.67 -18.81 11.81
N LEU A 21 19.20 -17.64 12.24
CA LEU A 21 20.06 -16.50 12.53
C LEU A 21 20.63 -16.58 13.94
N THR A 22 21.90 -16.19 14.06
CA THR A 22 22.50 -15.91 15.36
C THR A 22 21.79 -14.74 16.02
N GLN A 23 21.87 -14.66 17.36
CA GLN A 23 21.27 -13.55 18.11
C GLN A 23 21.71 -12.17 17.60
N ASN A 24 22.99 -12.02 17.25
CA ASN A 24 23.53 -10.77 16.72
C ASN A 24 22.92 -10.42 15.35
N GLN A 25 22.71 -11.42 14.48
CA GLN A 25 22.08 -11.19 13.17
C GLN A 25 20.61 -10.83 13.31
N THR A 26 19.88 -11.50 14.20
CA THR A 26 18.47 -11.17 14.50
C THR A 26 18.33 -9.74 15.00
N GLN A 27 19.19 -9.32 15.93
CA GLN A 27 19.21 -7.94 16.44
C GLN A 27 19.48 -6.93 15.33
N GLU A 28 20.43 -7.23 14.44
CA GLU A 28 20.76 -6.33 13.33
C GLU A 28 19.61 -6.19 12.33
N ILE A 29 18.91 -7.27 12.01
CA ILE A 29 17.72 -7.23 11.15
C ILE A 29 16.61 -6.43 11.82
N GLN A 30 16.29 -6.70 13.09
CA GLN A 30 15.28 -5.94 13.83
C GLN A 30 15.59 -4.45 13.85
N ARG A 31 16.87 -4.08 14.03
CA ARG A 31 17.32 -2.68 13.98
C ARG A 31 17.07 -2.04 12.61
N ILE A 32 17.34 -2.76 11.52
CA ILE A 32 17.08 -2.28 10.15
C ILE A 32 15.57 -2.11 9.93
N LEU A 33 14.76 -3.08 10.35
CA LEU A 33 13.30 -3.03 10.21
C LEU A 33 12.69 -1.82 10.93
N ILE A 34 13.10 -1.58 12.19
CA ILE A 34 12.65 -0.40 12.95
C ILE A 34 13.12 0.89 12.28
N LYS A 35 14.41 0.96 11.88
CA LYS A 35 14.98 2.15 11.23
C LYS A 35 14.25 2.52 9.95
N HIS A 36 13.76 1.53 9.22
CA HIS A 36 13.08 1.71 7.94
C HIS A 36 11.57 1.45 8.02
N LYS A 37 10.95 1.53 9.21
CA LYS A 37 9.51 1.29 9.42
C LYS A 37 8.58 2.08 8.49
N GLU A 38 9.02 3.24 8.01
CA GLU A 38 8.29 4.13 7.09
C GLU A 38 7.99 3.49 5.72
N VAL A 39 8.76 2.46 5.31
CA VAL A 39 8.55 1.77 4.02
C VAL A 39 7.37 0.80 4.04
N PHE A 40 6.83 0.50 5.23
CA PHE A 40 5.68 -0.39 5.41
C PHE A 40 4.39 0.44 5.54
N GLY A 41 3.28 -0.11 5.06
CA GLY A 41 1.93 0.48 5.19
C GLY A 41 1.34 0.27 6.59
N LEU A 42 2.04 0.70 7.63
CA LEU A 42 1.62 0.60 9.03
C LEU A 42 0.64 1.73 9.37
N ASP A 43 -0.22 1.50 10.37
CA ASP A 43 -1.16 2.51 10.90
C ASP A 43 -2.04 3.18 9.82
N GLY A 44 -2.35 2.46 8.73
CA GLY A 44 -3.19 2.95 7.62
C GLY A 44 -2.47 3.96 6.73
N ARG A 45 -1.15 4.13 6.90
CA ARG A 45 -0.35 5.06 6.11
C ARG A 45 -0.27 4.61 4.65
N LEU A 46 -0.73 5.48 3.76
CA LEU A 46 -0.52 5.35 2.32
C LEU A 46 0.85 5.88 1.92
N GLY A 47 1.50 5.18 0.99
CA GLY A 47 2.73 5.66 0.39
C GLY A 47 2.50 6.98 -0.35
N SER A 48 3.39 7.95 -0.14
CA SER A 48 3.41 9.20 -0.88
C SER A 48 4.78 9.35 -1.54
N TYR A 49 4.78 9.59 -2.84
CA TYR A 49 5.98 9.91 -3.59
C TYR A 49 5.74 11.26 -4.27
N ALA A 50 6.46 12.28 -3.81
CA ALA A 50 6.27 13.67 -4.19
C ALA A 50 6.91 13.95 -5.56
N GLU A 51 6.36 13.35 -6.62
CA GLU A 51 6.77 13.62 -7.99
C GLU A 51 5.54 13.92 -8.86
N GLU A 52 5.68 14.94 -9.71
CA GLU A 52 4.69 15.24 -10.74
C GLU A 52 5.03 14.45 -12.00
N VAL A 53 4.21 13.45 -12.33
CA VAL A 53 4.41 12.63 -13.52
C VAL A 53 3.71 13.26 -14.72
N ARG A 54 4.45 13.52 -15.80
CA ARG A 54 3.89 13.94 -17.10
C ARG A 54 3.66 12.74 -17.99
N ILE A 55 2.43 12.56 -18.46
CA ILE A 55 2.07 11.51 -19.43
C ILE A 55 2.14 12.11 -20.84
N PRO A 56 3.13 11.75 -21.68
CA PRO A 56 3.22 12.27 -23.04
C PRO A 56 2.09 11.69 -23.91
N LEU A 57 1.48 12.55 -24.72
CA LEU A 57 0.46 12.14 -25.69
C LEU A 57 1.07 11.98 -27.08
N ILE A 58 0.48 11.09 -27.87
CA ILE A 58 0.72 11.07 -29.32
C ILE A 58 0.22 12.41 -29.89
N PRO A 59 0.96 13.07 -30.81
CA PRO A 59 0.51 14.31 -31.43
C PRO A 59 -0.92 14.21 -31.98
N ASP A 60 -1.67 15.31 -31.85
CA ASP A 60 -3.07 15.44 -32.31
C ASP A 60 -4.09 14.49 -31.64
N THR A 61 -3.71 13.81 -30.55
CA THR A 61 -4.65 13.03 -29.74
C THR A 61 -5.76 13.92 -29.20
N LYS A 62 -7.01 13.48 -29.36
CA LYS A 62 -8.19 14.15 -28.82
C LYS A 62 -8.69 13.42 -27.58
N PRO A 63 -9.19 14.14 -26.55
CA PRO A 63 -9.86 13.51 -25.43
C PRO A 63 -11.04 12.67 -25.90
N ILE A 64 -11.23 11.52 -25.26
CA ILE A 64 -12.42 10.68 -25.44
C ILE A 64 -13.28 10.76 -24.19
N SER A 65 -14.60 10.76 -24.37
CA SER A 65 -15.57 10.69 -23.28
C SER A 65 -16.45 9.47 -23.52
N ILE A 66 -16.27 8.44 -22.71
CA ILE A 66 -17.01 7.18 -22.79
C ILE A 66 -17.82 7.03 -21.51
N PRO A 67 -19.13 6.73 -21.57
CA PRO A 67 -19.92 6.49 -20.37
C PRO A 67 -19.36 5.28 -19.61
N PRO A 68 -19.38 5.29 -18.26
CA PRO A 68 -19.03 4.12 -17.48
C PRO A 68 -19.88 2.91 -17.87
N PHE A 69 -19.27 1.73 -17.90
CA PHE A 69 -19.99 0.49 -18.17
C PHE A 69 -21.09 0.24 -17.14
N HIS A 70 -22.13 -0.48 -17.55
CA HIS A 70 -23.19 -0.89 -16.63
C HIS A 70 -22.61 -1.84 -15.58
N ALA A 71 -22.67 -1.43 -14.32
CA ALA A 71 -22.43 -2.28 -13.15
C ALA A 71 -23.77 -2.63 -12.48
N SER A 72 -23.88 -3.86 -11.96
CA SER A 72 -25.02 -4.25 -11.12
C SER A 72 -25.08 -3.39 -9.86
N PRO A 73 -26.26 -3.24 -9.22
CA PRO A 73 -26.37 -2.50 -7.96
C PRO A 73 -25.37 -2.96 -6.89
N VAL A 74 -25.17 -4.28 -6.77
CA VAL A 74 -24.20 -4.88 -5.83
C VAL A 74 -22.76 -4.48 -6.18
N ASN A 75 -22.37 -4.53 -7.45
CA ASN A 75 -21.02 -4.13 -7.86
C ASN A 75 -20.79 -2.63 -7.66
N ARG A 76 -21.83 -1.80 -7.88
CA ARG A 76 -21.76 -0.36 -7.59
C ARG A 76 -21.55 -0.11 -6.10
N GLU A 77 -22.27 -0.83 -5.24
CA GLU A 77 -22.12 -0.72 -3.79
C GLU A 77 -20.69 -1.08 -3.34
N VAL A 78 -20.12 -2.17 -3.86
CA VAL A 78 -18.73 -2.54 -3.57
C VAL A 78 -17.75 -1.46 -4.05
N MET A 79 -17.93 -0.92 -5.26
CA MET A 79 -17.05 0.13 -5.80
C MET A 79 -17.11 1.43 -4.98
N LEU A 80 -18.29 1.79 -4.47
CA LEU A 80 -18.48 2.99 -3.64
C LEU A 80 -17.95 2.80 -2.21
N ASN A 81 -18.05 1.58 -1.67
CA ASN A 81 -17.64 1.26 -0.30
C ASN A 81 -16.13 0.95 -0.16
N ILE A 82 -15.32 1.17 -1.20
CA ILE A 82 -13.84 1.08 -1.14
C ILE A 82 -13.22 2.33 -0.46
N TYR A 83 -14.02 3.32 -0.06
CA TYR A 83 -13.58 4.48 0.70
C TYR A 83 -14.47 4.71 1.92
N ILE A 84 -14.23 4.03 3.05
CA ILE A 84 -14.31 4.58 4.42
C ILE A 84 -13.40 3.74 5.31
#